data_AF-A0A949Q9G1-F1
#
_entry.id   AF-A0A949Q9G1-F1
#
_cell.length_a   1.000
_cell.length_b   1.000
_cell.length_c   1.000
_cell.angle_alpha   90.00
_cell.angle_beta   90.00
_cell.angle_gamma   90.00
#
_symmetry.space_group_name_H-M   'P 1'
#
loop_
_entity.id
_entity.type
_entity.pdbx_description
1 polymer ?
#
loop_
_entity_poly.entity_id
_entity_poly.type
_entity_poly.pdbx_seq_one_letter_code
_entity_poly.pdbx_strand_id
1 'polypeptide(L)'
;DLVPVVVDDAWLARVHAEVPELPLARRARYVGVYGLEEKDAASLVEDRDPCHFFEACVAELGGTAKAGYAAGKFLLNQLGKRANE
;
A
#
# COMPACT_ATOMS: atom_id res chain seq x y z
N ASP A 1 -13.49 2.30 -37.55
CA ASP A 1 -14.60 1.48 -37.06
C ASP A 1 -14.05 0.48 -36.04
N LEU A 2 -14.66 0.33 -34.87
CA LEU A 2 -14.22 -0.60 -33.81
C LEU A 2 -15.24 -1.72 -33.65
N VAL A 3 -14.76 -2.96 -33.62
CA VAL A 3 -15.59 -4.14 -33.36
C VAL A 3 -16.05 -4.18 -31.89
N PRO A 4 -17.25 -4.73 -31.60
CA PRO A 4 -17.75 -4.86 -30.24
C PRO A 4 -16.83 -5.75 -29.38
N VAL A 5 -16.45 -5.24 -28.21
CA VAL A 5 -15.71 -6.00 -27.20
C VAL A 5 -16.71 -6.67 -26.27
N VAL A 6 -16.63 -7.99 -26.13
CA VAL A 6 -17.44 -8.78 -25.20
C VAL A 6 -16.60 -9.09 -23.97
N VAL A 7 -17.08 -8.70 -22.79
CA VAL A 7 -16.47 -9.06 -21.50
C VAL A 7 -17.12 -10.35 -21.00
N ASP A 8 -16.44 -11.48 -21.16
CA ASP A 8 -16.91 -12.77 -20.67
C ASP A 8 -16.43 -13.08 -19.23
N ASP A 9 -17.03 -14.10 -18.60
CA ASP A 9 -16.71 -14.48 -17.22
C ASP A 9 -15.25 -14.92 -17.06
N ALA A 10 -14.65 -15.50 -18.10
CA ALA A 10 -13.26 -15.94 -18.06
C ALA A 10 -12.30 -14.73 -18.03
N TRP A 11 -12.60 -13.68 -18.78
CA TRP A 11 -11.88 -12.42 -18.74
C TRP A 11 -12.08 -11.72 -17.39
N LEU A 12 -13.32 -11.67 -16.88
CA LEU A 12 -13.59 -11.10 -15.55
C LEU A 12 -12.78 -11.83 -14.46
N ALA A 13 -12.76 -13.15 -14.47
CA ALA A 13 -12.00 -13.96 -13.51
C ALA A 13 -10.49 -13.69 -13.59
N ARG A 14 -9.95 -13.55 -14.80
CA ARG A 14 -8.54 -13.18 -15.02
C ARG A 14 -8.21 -11.81 -14.43
N VAL A 15 -8.99 -10.79 -14.75
CA VAL A 15 -8.77 -9.43 -14.23
C VAL A 15 -8.87 -9.43 -12.71
N HIS A 16 -9.88 -10.10 -12.15
CA HIS A 16 -10.05 -10.17 -10.71
C HIS A 16 -8.87 -10.87 -10.00
N ALA A 17 -8.23 -11.86 -10.63
CA ALA A 17 -7.05 -12.52 -10.09
C ALA A 17 -5.77 -11.65 -10.15
N GLU A 18 -5.73 -10.66 -11.05
CA GLU A 18 -4.62 -9.72 -11.21
C GLU A 18 -4.73 -8.51 -10.27
N VAL A 19 -5.92 -8.25 -9.69
CA VAL A 19 -6.15 -7.13 -8.77
C VAL A 19 -5.42 -7.37 -7.44
N PRO A 20 -4.44 -6.53 -7.07
CA PRO A 20 -3.75 -6.66 -5.79
C PRO A 20 -4.62 -6.17 -4.63
N GLU A 21 -4.09 -6.25 -3.41
CA GLU A 21 -4.71 -5.66 -2.22
C GLU A 21 -5.03 -4.17 -2.45
N LEU A 22 -6.33 -3.83 -2.36
CA LEU A 22 -6.83 -2.48 -2.59
C LEU A 22 -6.31 -1.49 -1.54
N PRO A 23 -6.19 -0.19 -1.86
CA PRO A 23 -5.68 0.82 -0.93
C PRO A 23 -6.44 0.90 0.40
N LEU A 24 -7.77 0.77 0.37
CA LEU A 24 -8.62 0.76 1.57
C LEU A 24 -8.31 -0.44 2.48
N ALA A 25 -8.10 -1.62 1.89
CA ALA A 25 -7.73 -2.82 2.62
C ALA A 25 -6.32 -2.69 3.23
N ARG A 26 -5.35 -2.16 2.46
CA ARG A 26 -4.01 -1.83 2.95
C ARG A 26 -4.06 -0.88 4.14
N ARG A 27 -4.83 0.20 4.05
CA ARG A 27 -4.99 1.17 5.15
C ARG A 27 -5.48 0.51 6.42
N ALA A 28 -6.53 -0.31 6.32
CA ALA A 28 -7.07 -1.05 7.45
C ALA A 28 -6.03 -2.01 8.05
N ARG A 29 -5.25 -2.70 7.21
CA ARG A 29 -4.15 -3.56 7.65
C ARG A 29 -3.05 -2.78 8.37
N TYR A 30 -2.67 -1.61 7.88
CA TYR A 30 -1.61 -0.79 8.49
C TYR A 30 -2.01 -0.31 9.89
N VAL A 31 -3.27 0.07 10.07
CA VAL A 31 -3.81 0.42 11.39
C VAL A 31 -3.86 -0.83 12.29
N GLY A 32 -4.44 -1.93 11.82
CA GLY A 32 -4.68 -3.11 12.64
C GLY A 32 -3.43 -3.92 12.98
N VAL A 33 -2.49 -4.07 12.04
CA VAL A 33 -1.29 -4.91 12.19
C VAL A 33 -0.09 -4.12 12.65
N TYR A 34 0.10 -2.90 12.15
CA TYR A 34 1.27 -2.08 12.47
C TYR A 34 1.00 -1.00 13.52
N GLY A 35 -0.25 -0.83 13.96
CA GLY A 35 -0.61 0.14 14.99
C GLY A 35 -0.39 1.59 14.55
N LEU A 36 -0.41 1.85 13.24
CA LEU A 36 -0.29 3.20 12.71
C LEU A 36 -1.59 3.99 12.95
N GLU A 37 -1.44 5.29 13.16
CA GLU A 37 -2.60 6.19 13.19
C GLU A 37 -3.26 6.23 11.80
N GLU A 38 -4.57 6.42 11.74
CA GLU A 38 -5.31 6.39 10.46
C GLU A 38 -4.78 7.43 9.46
N LYS A 39 -4.35 8.60 9.96
CA LYS A 39 -3.71 9.62 9.13
C LYS A 39 -2.40 9.15 8.51
N ASP A 40 -1.52 8.55 9.31
CA ASP A 40 -0.22 8.05 8.85
C ASP A 40 -0.41 6.89 7.87
N ALA A 41 -1.35 5.98 8.17
CA ALA A 41 -1.71 4.89 7.28
C ALA A 41 -2.24 5.43 5.95
N ALA A 42 -3.12 6.44 5.97
CA ALA A 42 -3.66 7.07 4.77
C ALA A 42 -2.57 7.70 3.90
N SER A 43 -1.65 8.46 4.49
CA SER A 43 -0.53 9.07 3.74
C SER A 43 0.40 8.04 3.12
N LEU A 44 0.61 6.88 3.76
CA LEU A 44 1.46 5.82 3.21
C LEU A 44 0.79 5.04 2.07
N VAL A 45 -0.54 4.99 2.00
CA VAL A 45 -1.27 4.27 0.92
C VAL A 45 -1.79 5.17 -0.18
N GLU A 46 -1.63 6.50 -0.05
CA GLU A 46 -2.09 7.50 -1.02
C GLU A 46 -1.43 7.29 -2.40
N ASP A 47 -0.11 7.06 -2.39
CA ASP A 47 0.68 6.80 -3.58
C ASP A 47 1.28 5.40 -3.58
N ARG A 48 1.39 4.83 -4.79
CA ARG A 48 1.90 3.47 -5.00
C ARG A 48 3.34 3.31 -4.50
N ASP A 49 4.23 4.22 -4.86
CA ASP A 49 5.68 4.03 -4.62
C ASP A 49 6.04 4.14 -3.13
N PRO A 50 5.57 5.15 -2.35
CA PRO A 50 5.76 5.18 -0.90
C PRO A 50 5.15 3.98 -0.19
N CYS A 51 4.00 3.49 -0.67
CA CYS A 51 3.33 2.33 -0.12
C CYS A 51 4.19 1.06 -0.24
N HIS A 52 4.68 0.77 -1.45
CA HIS A 52 5.56 -0.39 -1.67
C HIS A 52 6.91 -0.25 -0.97
N PHE A 53 7.48 0.96 -0.93
CA PHE A 53 8.72 1.21 -0.22
C PHE A 53 8.57 0.95 1.29
N PHE A 54 7.46 1.40 1.89
CA PHE A 54 7.12 1.10 3.26
C PHE A 54 7.04 -0.41 3.51
N GLU A 55 6.31 -1.15 2.69
CA GLU A 55 6.19 -2.62 2.85
C GLU A 55 7.53 -3.33 2.73
N ALA A 56 8.38 -2.90 1.80
CA ALA A 56 9.73 -3.42 1.66
C ALA A 56 10.57 -3.17 2.93
N CYS A 57 10.52 -1.95 3.48
CA CYS A 57 11.19 -1.64 4.75
C CYS A 57 10.68 -2.52 5.89
N VAL A 58 9.37 -2.74 5.99
CA VAL A 58 8.78 -3.58 7.03
C VAL A 58 9.24 -5.03 6.91
N ALA A 59 9.31 -5.56 5.69
CA ALA A 59 9.82 -6.91 5.42
C ALA A 59 11.28 -7.06 5.87
N GLU A 60 12.16 -6.12 5.51
CA GLU A 60 13.58 -6.12 5.90
C GLU A 60 13.78 -5.95 7.42
N LEU A 61 12.86 -5.25 8.09
CA LEU A 61 12.86 -5.07 9.54
C LEU A 61 12.20 -6.25 10.30
N GLY A 62 11.92 -7.37 9.62
CA GLY A 62 11.43 -8.60 10.23
C GLY A 62 9.90 -8.72 10.31
N GLY A 63 9.15 -7.86 9.63
CA GLY A 63 7.70 -8.02 9.42
C GLY A 63 6.82 -7.87 10.67
N THR A 64 7.38 -7.38 11.78
CA THR A 64 6.65 -7.26 13.05
C THR A 64 5.80 -5.99 13.12
N ALA A 65 4.82 -5.96 14.02
CA ALA A 65 4.06 -4.75 14.32
C ALA A 65 4.97 -3.55 14.69
N LYS A 66 6.02 -3.81 15.49
CA LYS A 66 7.02 -2.79 15.86
C LYS A 66 7.81 -2.29 14.66
N ALA A 67 8.17 -3.19 13.73
CA ALA A 67 8.85 -2.82 12.50
C ALA A 67 7.96 -1.92 11.62
N GLY A 68 6.69 -2.29 11.46
CA GLY A 68 5.66 -1.49 10.79
C GLY A 68 5.53 -0.09 11.37
N TYR A 69 5.39 0.01 12.69
CA TYR A 69 5.30 1.30 13.37
C TYR A 69 6.56 2.16 13.17
N ALA A 70 7.74 1.57 13.38
CA ALA A 70 9.02 2.28 13.27
C ALA A 70 9.30 2.76 11.84
N ALA A 71 9.06 1.90 10.84
CA ALA A 71 9.19 2.26 9.43
C ALA A 71 8.24 3.41 9.07
N GLY A 72 6.96 3.31 9.44
CA GLY A 72 5.97 4.34 9.11
C GLY A 72 6.36 5.72 9.67
N LYS A 73 6.73 5.79 10.95
CA LYS A 73 7.19 7.05 11.57
C LYS A 73 8.49 7.55 10.97
N PHE A 74 9.42 6.68 10.60
CA PHE A 74 10.68 7.09 9.97
C PHE A 74 10.43 7.71 8.58
N LEU A 75 9.67 7.03 7.73
CA LEU A 75 9.41 7.46 6.35
C LEU A 75 8.67 8.81 6.34
N LEU A 76 7.59 8.93 7.12
CA LEU A 76 6.76 10.13 7.12
C LEU A 76 7.52 11.36 7.66
N ASN A 77 8.36 11.18 8.69
CA ASN A 77 9.08 12.30 9.29
C ASN A 77 10.37 12.66 8.56
N GLN A 78 11.18 11.66 8.18
CA GLN A 78 12.53 11.89 7.66
C GLN A 78 12.56 11.98 6.12
N LEU A 79 11.83 11.11 5.42
CA LEU A 79 11.80 11.18 3.95
C LEU A 79 10.86 12.27 3.45
N GLY A 80 9.71 12.47 4.10
CA GLY A 80 8.80 13.56 3.75
C GLY A 80 9.49 14.93 3.79
N LYS A 81 10.42 15.13 4.73
CA LYS A 81 11.22 16.36 4.79
C LYS A 81 12.21 16.47 3.63
N ARG A 82 12.98 15.40 3.36
CA ARG A 82 14.03 15.40 2.32
C ARG A 82 13.51 15.38 0.89
N ALA A 83 12.32 14.84 0.65
CA ALA A 83 11.72 14.80 -0.67
C ALA A 83 11.17 16.17 -1.12
N ASN A 84 10.94 17.09 -0.18
CA ASN A 84 10.48 18.45 -0.43
C ASN A 84 11.61 19.49 -0.49
N GLU A 85 12.85 19.05 -0.24
CA GLU A 85 14.08 19.85 -0.42
C GLU A 85 14.54 19.79 -1.88
#